data_AF-A0A1B6KC77-F1
#
_entry.id   AF-A0A1B6KC77-F1
#
_cell.length_a   1.000
_cell.length_b   1.000
_cell.length_c   1.000
_cell.angle_alpha   90.00
_cell.angle_beta   90.00
_cell.angle_gamma   90.00
#
_symmetry.space_group_name_H-M   'P 1'
#
loop_
_entity.id
_entity.type
_entity.pdbx_description
1 polymer ?
#
loop_
_entity_poly.entity_id
_entity_poly.type
_entity_poly.pdbx_seq_one_letter_code
_entity_poly.pdbx_strand_id
1 'polypeptide(L)'
;SMRRSIAELAKVEADKEAMYAQAFVEGLDKDQLYEAMVSGDPSGQGILLIGDEVQDIFRIFQEEIGKVTTDIFNLGLEQLKLRDKEVTMFQEGTQDAILKGQAKQRLILETFLGSKADMFVEMDDLWEILAKQVSDDSMRRSIEEKVDKANLLCNAIKRELLGLELTVSEQLKEVFGLFERNLGDMVNSFIETAQGFFTLMREHETVFSEQLGDMAGRYLTQLTIRNEDLSNLPPLLRSIMVDKEAVNQAVASSHDIHLQIIDNREDQLMSRIRTWYQKLCSDYEEEETARFRGRISEIVTFLEMQARDFDQFHVTIDDEIGLLMMAENL
;
A
#
# COMPACT_ATOMS: atom_id res chain seq x y z
N SER A 1 -13.18 20.26 31.09
CA SER A 1 -11.96 19.71 31.73
C SER A 1 -11.94 18.18 31.59
N MET A 2 -12.80 17.43 32.28
CA MET A 2 -12.83 15.95 32.23
C MET A 2 -13.20 15.35 30.85
N ARG A 3 -14.22 15.88 30.15
CA ARG A 3 -14.58 15.42 28.79
C ARG A 3 -13.50 15.66 27.73
N ARG A 4 -12.67 16.71 27.90
CA ARG A 4 -11.53 16.98 27.01
C ARG A 4 -10.42 15.96 27.25
N SER A 5 -10.11 15.67 28.51
CA SER A 5 -9.13 14.65 28.91
C SER A 5 -9.53 13.23 28.49
N ILE A 6 -10.81 12.86 28.57
CA ILE A 6 -11.30 11.55 28.07
C ILE A 6 -11.16 11.45 26.55
N ALA A 7 -11.50 12.52 25.81
CA ALA A 7 -11.36 12.53 24.36
C ALA A 7 -9.89 12.48 23.91
N GLU A 8 -8.99 13.09 24.67
CA GLU A 8 -7.55 13.10 24.41
C GLU A 8 -6.93 11.72 24.66
N LEU A 9 -7.31 11.04 25.75
CA LEU A 9 -6.92 9.66 26.04
C LEU A 9 -7.45 8.68 24.99
N ALA A 10 -8.71 8.81 24.59
CA ALA A 10 -9.31 7.96 23.56
C ALA A 10 -8.60 8.12 22.20
N LYS A 11 -8.15 9.34 21.88
CA LYS A 11 -7.37 9.59 20.66
C LYS A 11 -5.99 8.93 20.71
N VAL A 12 -5.29 9.06 21.83
CA VAL A 12 -3.97 8.44 22.01
C VAL A 12 -4.05 6.93 21.86
N GLU A 13 -5.08 6.30 22.43
CA GLU A 13 -5.28 4.85 22.31
C GLU A 13 -5.57 4.44 20.85
N ALA A 14 -6.45 5.17 20.16
CA ALA A 14 -6.77 4.91 18.76
C ALA A 14 -5.56 5.07 17.83
N ASP A 15 -4.73 6.10 18.06
CA ASP A 15 -3.49 6.31 17.29
C ASP A 15 -2.50 5.14 17.51
N LYS A 16 -2.48 4.59 18.73
CA LYS A 16 -1.65 3.43 19.10
C LYS A 16 -2.14 2.15 18.42
N GLU A 17 -3.43 1.88 18.45
CA GLU A 17 -4.06 0.74 17.78
C GLU A 17 -3.85 0.78 16.26
N ALA A 18 -3.96 1.98 15.66
CA ALA A 18 -3.68 2.17 14.24
C ALA A 18 -2.21 1.85 13.92
N MET A 19 -1.27 2.28 14.76
CA MET A 19 0.15 1.94 14.60
C MET A 19 0.39 0.44 14.70
N TYR A 20 -0.24 -0.26 15.66
CA TYR A 20 -0.13 -1.71 15.79
C TYR A 20 -0.72 -2.45 14.58
N ALA A 21 -1.84 -1.96 14.06
CA ALA A 21 -2.44 -2.50 12.85
C ALA A 21 -1.56 -2.30 11.61
N GLN A 22 -0.86 -1.16 11.48
CA GLN A 22 0.10 -0.91 10.40
C GLN A 22 1.38 -1.74 10.54
N ALA A 23 1.78 -2.04 11.77
CA ALA A 23 2.88 -2.93 12.09
C ALA A 23 2.51 -4.43 12.00
N PHE A 24 1.21 -4.75 11.82
CA PHE A 24 0.65 -6.11 11.78
C PHE A 24 0.79 -6.90 13.10
N VAL A 25 0.87 -6.19 14.24
CA VAL A 25 1.12 -6.75 15.57
C VAL A 25 -0.05 -6.54 16.54
N GLU A 26 -1.25 -6.25 16.04
CA GLU A 26 -2.45 -6.22 16.88
C GLU A 26 -2.66 -7.55 17.62
N GLY A 27 -3.12 -7.52 18.87
CA GLY A 27 -3.34 -8.74 19.66
C GLY A 27 -2.06 -9.45 20.14
N LEU A 28 -0.88 -8.88 19.87
CA LEU A 28 0.42 -9.39 20.35
C LEU A 28 1.05 -8.48 21.40
N ASP A 29 0.38 -7.40 21.82
CA ASP A 29 0.86 -6.54 22.90
C ASP A 29 0.58 -7.23 24.23
N LYS A 30 1.62 -7.37 25.07
CA LYS A 30 1.52 -8.00 26.40
C LYS A 30 0.89 -9.41 26.30
N ASP A 31 -0.06 -9.71 27.18
CA ASP A 31 -0.66 -11.03 27.33
C ASP A 31 -1.90 -11.24 26.44
N GLN A 32 -2.20 -10.36 25.49
CA GLN A 32 -3.44 -10.44 24.70
C GLN A 32 -3.63 -11.80 24.01
N LEU A 33 -2.58 -12.36 23.42
CA LEU A 33 -2.63 -13.68 22.79
C LEU A 33 -2.84 -14.79 23.82
N TYR A 34 -2.16 -14.71 24.97
CA TYR A 34 -2.32 -15.65 26.07
C TYR A 34 -3.74 -15.61 26.66
N GLU A 35 -4.28 -14.43 26.90
CA GLU A 35 -5.65 -14.24 27.36
C GLU A 35 -6.67 -14.81 26.37
N ALA A 36 -6.44 -14.66 25.06
CA ALA A 36 -7.28 -15.28 24.04
C ALA A 36 -7.22 -16.82 24.13
N MET A 37 -6.02 -17.40 24.31
CA MET A 37 -5.84 -18.84 24.51
C MET A 37 -6.61 -19.35 25.74
N VAL A 38 -6.36 -18.76 26.90
CA VAL A 38 -6.98 -19.22 28.16
C VAL A 38 -8.48 -18.98 28.17
N SER A 39 -8.97 -17.82 27.70
CA SER A 39 -10.41 -17.51 27.70
C SER A 39 -11.21 -18.41 26.76
N GLY A 40 -10.59 -18.87 25.66
CA GLY A 40 -11.16 -19.81 24.72
C GLY A 40 -11.12 -21.27 25.17
N ASP A 41 -10.45 -21.58 26.28
CA ASP A 41 -10.19 -22.96 26.74
C ASP A 41 -10.86 -23.30 28.09
N PRO A 42 -12.13 -23.75 28.08
CA PRO A 42 -12.81 -24.23 29.29
C PRO A 42 -12.15 -25.46 29.92
N SER A 43 -11.47 -26.29 29.11
CA SER A 43 -10.85 -27.54 29.58
C SER A 43 -9.62 -27.25 30.42
N GLY A 44 -8.70 -26.42 29.92
CA GLY A 44 -7.53 -25.96 30.67
C GLY A 44 -7.93 -25.12 31.89
N GLN A 45 -8.94 -24.26 31.78
CA GLN A 45 -9.50 -23.56 32.95
C GLN A 45 -10.01 -24.53 34.02
N GLY A 46 -10.60 -25.67 33.62
CA GLY A 46 -11.01 -26.73 34.54
C GLY A 46 -9.81 -27.39 35.22
N ILE A 47 -8.74 -27.67 34.47
CA ILE A 47 -7.51 -28.31 34.99
C ILE A 47 -6.74 -27.35 35.93
N LEU A 48 -6.80 -26.04 35.69
CA LEU A 48 -6.22 -25.01 36.57
C LEU A 48 -6.73 -25.09 38.03
N LEU A 49 -7.92 -25.67 38.24
CA LEU A 49 -8.54 -25.81 39.56
C LEU A 49 -7.96 -26.96 40.41
N ILE A 50 -7.00 -27.73 39.90
CA ILE A 50 -6.34 -28.83 40.63
C ILE A 50 -5.58 -28.31 41.86
N GLY A 51 -4.88 -27.18 41.74
CA GLY A 51 -4.12 -26.58 42.84
C GLY A 51 -2.90 -25.78 42.38
N ASP A 52 -2.11 -25.33 43.35
CA ASP A 52 -1.01 -24.38 43.17
C ASP A 52 0.05 -24.85 42.16
N GLU A 53 0.35 -26.16 42.10
CA GLU A 53 1.33 -26.71 41.16
C GLU A 53 0.93 -26.51 39.68
N VAL A 54 -0.37 -26.56 39.36
CA VAL A 54 -0.85 -26.28 38.00
C VAL A 54 -0.81 -24.79 37.71
N GLN A 55 -1.09 -23.94 38.70
CA GLN A 55 -1.01 -22.49 38.52
C GLN A 55 0.41 -22.04 38.17
N ASP A 56 1.44 -22.68 38.75
CA ASP A 56 2.83 -22.44 38.38
C ASP A 56 3.12 -22.82 36.91
N ILE A 57 2.55 -23.92 36.39
CA ILE A 57 2.67 -24.32 34.97
C ILE A 57 2.07 -23.25 34.05
N PHE A 58 0.86 -22.77 34.37
CA PHE A 58 0.20 -21.71 33.60
C PHE A 58 0.98 -20.39 33.64
N ARG A 59 1.56 -20.03 34.79
CA ARG A 59 2.40 -18.83 34.92
C ARG A 59 3.65 -18.93 34.06
N ILE A 60 4.35 -20.07 34.10
CA ILE A 60 5.55 -20.29 33.28
C ILE A 60 5.18 -20.19 31.79
N PHE A 61 4.08 -20.81 31.37
CA PHE A 61 3.61 -20.72 30.00
C PHE A 61 3.26 -19.28 29.58
N GLN A 62 2.58 -18.52 30.44
CA GLN A 62 2.32 -17.09 30.23
C GLN A 62 3.61 -16.30 30.03
N GLU A 63 4.62 -16.53 30.89
CA GLU A 63 5.91 -15.84 30.80
C GLU A 63 6.65 -16.17 29.48
N GLU A 64 6.65 -17.43 29.05
CA GLU A 64 7.30 -17.85 27.81
C GLU A 64 6.59 -17.29 26.57
N ILE A 65 5.25 -17.39 26.50
CA ILE A 65 4.47 -16.77 25.41
C ILE A 65 4.62 -15.25 25.42
N GLY A 66 4.62 -14.62 26.60
CA GLY A 66 4.81 -13.19 26.77
C GLY A 66 6.14 -12.68 26.22
N LYS A 67 7.23 -13.45 26.40
CA LYS A 67 8.54 -13.14 25.81
C LYS A 67 8.48 -13.18 24.28
N VAL A 68 7.96 -14.27 23.71
CA VAL A 68 7.92 -14.45 22.25
C VAL A 68 7.00 -13.41 21.58
N THR A 69 5.84 -13.12 22.18
CA THR A 69 4.91 -12.09 21.70
C THR A 69 5.51 -10.69 21.78
N THR A 70 6.26 -10.38 22.83
CA THR A 70 7.01 -9.12 22.95
C THR A 70 8.06 -8.97 21.84
N ASP A 71 8.79 -10.04 21.51
CA ASP A 71 9.83 -10.01 20.48
C ASP A 71 9.25 -9.78 19.08
N ILE A 72 8.21 -10.53 18.69
CA ILE A 72 7.52 -10.32 17.40
C ILE A 72 6.85 -8.93 17.33
N PHE A 73 6.32 -8.45 18.45
CA PHE A 73 5.71 -7.12 18.53
C PHE A 73 6.74 -6.01 18.26
N ASN A 74 7.89 -6.08 18.92
CA ASN A 74 8.99 -5.13 18.70
C ASN A 74 9.52 -5.21 17.26
N LEU A 75 9.69 -6.42 16.73
CA LEU A 75 10.08 -6.63 15.33
C LEU A 75 9.11 -5.93 14.37
N GLY A 76 7.78 -6.10 14.57
CA GLY A 76 6.79 -5.47 13.71
C GLY A 76 6.86 -3.94 13.73
N LEU A 77 7.10 -3.35 14.90
CA LEU A 77 7.29 -1.89 15.03
C LEU A 77 8.58 -1.39 14.37
N GLU A 78 9.67 -2.15 14.46
CA GLU A 78 10.91 -1.82 13.76
C GLU A 78 10.73 -1.91 12.25
N GLN A 79 10.11 -2.99 11.79
CA GLN A 79 9.85 -3.21 10.36
C GLN A 79 8.89 -2.18 9.79
N LEU A 80 7.90 -1.70 10.55
CA LEU A 80 7.07 -0.58 10.13
C LEU A 80 7.91 0.66 9.80
N LYS A 81 8.85 1.03 10.67
CA LYS A 81 9.74 2.19 10.44
C LYS A 81 10.60 2.02 9.18
N LEU A 82 11.10 0.81 8.94
CA LEU A 82 11.92 0.51 7.76
C LEU A 82 11.10 0.60 6.48
N ARG A 83 9.91 0.00 6.46
CA ARG A 83 8.99 0.04 5.31
C ARG A 83 8.51 1.47 5.03
N ASP A 84 8.12 2.23 6.05
CA ASP A 84 7.68 3.62 5.89
C ASP A 84 8.79 4.50 5.31
N LYS A 85 10.03 4.27 5.73
CA LYS A 85 11.20 4.96 5.18
C LYS A 85 11.41 4.62 3.70
N GLU A 86 11.33 3.35 3.32
CA GLU A 86 11.47 2.91 1.93
C GLU A 86 10.35 3.52 1.06
N VAL A 87 9.10 3.47 1.52
CA VAL A 87 7.94 4.06 0.83
C VAL A 87 8.11 5.58 0.68
N THR A 88 8.54 6.27 1.72
CA THR A 88 8.74 7.72 1.68
C THR A 88 9.85 8.09 0.69
N MET A 89 10.99 7.41 0.74
CA MET A 89 12.12 7.64 -0.18
C MET A 89 11.71 7.42 -1.63
N PHE A 90 10.95 6.37 -1.89
CA PHE A 90 10.39 6.08 -3.21
C PHE A 90 9.44 7.19 -3.68
N GLN A 91 8.48 7.60 -2.85
CA GLN A 91 7.53 8.67 -3.19
C GLN A 91 8.23 10.00 -3.48
N GLU A 92 9.21 10.38 -2.67
CA GLU A 92 10.01 11.59 -2.87
C GLU A 92 10.80 11.52 -4.18
N GLY A 93 11.45 10.38 -4.46
CA GLY A 93 12.21 10.17 -5.70
C GLY A 93 11.34 10.24 -6.95
N THR A 94 10.16 9.60 -6.93
CA THR A 94 9.17 9.65 -8.00
C THR A 94 8.67 11.09 -8.23
N GLN A 95 8.33 11.80 -7.16
CA GLN A 95 7.85 13.16 -7.26
C GLN A 95 8.91 14.11 -7.83
N ASP A 96 10.17 13.98 -7.41
CA ASP A 96 11.28 14.77 -7.96
C ASP A 96 11.51 14.50 -9.45
N ALA A 97 11.45 13.24 -9.89
CA ALA A 97 11.57 12.88 -11.30
C ALA A 97 10.44 13.49 -12.14
N ILE A 98 9.20 13.44 -11.65
CA ILE A 98 8.04 14.07 -12.30
C ILE A 98 8.23 15.58 -12.40
N LEU A 99 8.63 16.26 -11.32
CA LEU A 99 8.81 17.72 -11.30
C LEU A 99 9.91 18.16 -12.28
N LYS A 100 11.02 17.42 -12.35
CA LYS A 100 12.09 17.67 -13.32
C LYS A 100 11.61 17.48 -14.75
N GLY A 101 10.80 16.46 -15.02
CA GLY A 101 10.14 16.26 -16.29
C GLY A 101 9.23 17.44 -16.66
N GLN A 102 8.34 17.84 -15.76
CA GLN A 102 7.40 18.95 -15.95
C GLN A 102 8.11 20.29 -16.18
N ALA A 103 9.22 20.56 -15.49
CA ALA A 103 10.01 21.76 -15.70
C ALA A 103 10.57 21.83 -17.13
N LYS A 104 11.07 20.70 -17.67
CA LYS A 104 11.53 20.62 -19.06
C LYS A 104 10.38 20.79 -20.06
N GLN A 105 9.23 20.13 -19.81
CA GLN A 105 8.04 20.28 -20.65
C GLN A 105 7.59 21.75 -20.72
N ARG A 106 7.61 22.45 -19.58
CA ARG A 106 7.24 23.87 -19.51
C ARG A 106 8.14 24.74 -20.37
N LEU A 107 9.46 24.55 -20.29
CA LEU A 107 10.41 25.32 -21.10
C LEU A 107 10.20 25.13 -22.61
N ILE A 108 9.93 23.88 -23.03
CA ILE A 108 9.63 23.56 -24.44
C ILE A 108 8.35 24.28 -24.87
N LEU A 109 7.29 24.22 -24.05
CA LEU A 109 6.02 24.86 -24.34
C LEU A 109 6.10 26.39 -24.36
N GLU A 110 6.82 27.01 -23.43
CA GLU A 110 7.04 28.47 -23.42
C GLU A 110 7.76 28.94 -24.68
N THR A 111 8.80 28.20 -25.10
CA THR A 111 9.54 28.49 -26.34
C THR A 111 8.66 28.33 -27.59
N PHE A 112 7.83 27.29 -27.60
CA PHE A 112 6.88 27.05 -28.68
C PHE A 112 5.81 28.15 -28.76
N LEU A 113 5.23 28.54 -27.63
CA LEU A 113 4.19 29.59 -27.59
C LEU A 113 4.74 30.95 -28.01
N GLY A 114 5.98 31.28 -27.66
CA GLY A 114 6.69 32.45 -28.17
C GLY A 114 6.83 32.40 -29.70
N SER A 115 7.38 31.30 -30.22
CA SER A 115 7.52 31.09 -31.67
C SER A 115 6.17 31.15 -32.40
N LYS A 116 5.09 30.63 -31.79
CA LYS A 116 3.73 30.71 -32.33
C LYS A 116 3.29 32.17 -32.44
N ALA A 117 3.43 32.96 -31.38
CA ALA A 117 3.02 34.35 -31.38
C ALA A 117 3.76 35.16 -32.48
N ASP A 118 5.07 34.96 -32.60
CA ASP A 118 5.87 35.62 -33.64
C ASP A 118 5.38 35.23 -35.06
N MET A 119 5.07 33.95 -35.29
CA MET A 119 4.53 33.50 -36.57
C MET A 119 3.16 34.09 -36.90
N PHE A 120 2.26 34.23 -35.92
CA PHE A 120 0.97 34.89 -36.15
C PHE A 120 1.13 36.36 -36.52
N VAL A 121 2.03 37.10 -35.85
CA VAL A 121 2.33 38.50 -36.20
C VAL A 121 2.87 38.60 -37.63
N GLU A 122 3.81 37.74 -38.01
CA GLU A 122 4.35 37.73 -39.38
C GLU A 122 3.27 37.41 -40.42
N MET A 123 2.34 36.51 -40.11
CA MET A 123 1.25 36.14 -41.01
C MET A 123 0.20 37.24 -41.13
N ASP A 124 -0.11 37.95 -40.03
CA ASP A 124 -0.98 39.14 -40.03
C ASP A 124 -0.38 40.28 -40.87
N ASP A 125 0.91 40.54 -40.73
CA ASP A 125 1.61 41.56 -41.53
C ASP A 125 1.58 41.23 -43.03
N LEU A 126 1.80 39.96 -43.39
CA LEU A 126 1.70 39.48 -44.78
C LEU A 126 0.28 39.61 -45.33
N TRP A 127 -0.73 39.31 -44.51
CA TRP A 127 -2.13 39.49 -44.88
C TRP A 127 -2.46 40.97 -45.12
N GLU A 128 -2.00 41.89 -44.27
CA GLU A 128 -2.28 43.33 -44.43
C GLU A 128 -1.71 43.89 -45.74
N ILE A 129 -0.57 43.35 -46.18
CA ILE A 129 0.04 43.68 -47.48
C ILE A 129 -0.77 43.08 -48.62
N LEU A 130 -1.13 41.79 -48.53
CA LEU A 130 -1.91 41.09 -49.54
C LEU A 130 -3.30 41.71 -49.74
N ALA A 131 -3.98 42.12 -48.68
CA ALA A 131 -5.28 42.80 -48.74
C ALA A 131 -5.22 44.14 -49.52
N LYS A 132 -4.04 44.78 -49.61
CA LYS A 132 -3.82 46.00 -50.40
C LYS A 132 -3.44 45.72 -51.86
N GLN A 133 -3.01 44.50 -52.17
CA GLN A 133 -2.50 44.09 -53.49
C GLN A 133 -2.95 42.66 -53.83
N VAL A 134 -4.25 42.47 -53.97
CA VAL A 134 -4.91 41.14 -54.07
C VAL A 134 -4.46 40.33 -55.29
N SER A 135 -3.93 40.98 -56.33
CA SER A 135 -3.44 40.32 -57.55
C SER A 135 -2.08 39.61 -57.42
N ASP A 136 -1.36 39.77 -56.30
CA ASP A 136 -0.03 39.19 -56.12
C ASP A 136 -0.09 37.81 -55.42
N ASP A 137 -0.03 36.77 -56.23
CA ASP A 137 -0.03 35.36 -55.81
C ASP A 137 1.22 34.95 -55.01
N SER A 138 2.27 35.78 -54.98
CA SER A 138 3.51 35.49 -54.23
C SER A 138 3.32 35.60 -52.72
N MET A 139 2.49 36.54 -52.25
CA MET A 139 2.21 36.72 -50.82
C MET A 139 1.33 35.60 -50.28
N ARG A 140 0.35 35.14 -51.07
CA ARG A 140 -0.49 33.98 -50.73
C ARG A 140 0.35 32.72 -50.49
N ARG A 141 1.27 32.41 -51.41
CA ARG A 141 2.23 31.30 -51.23
C ARG A 141 3.12 31.47 -50.00
N SER A 142 3.48 32.71 -49.65
CA SER A 142 4.28 32.98 -48.45
C SER A 142 3.50 32.64 -47.16
N ILE A 143 2.20 32.91 -47.13
CA ILE A 143 1.31 32.53 -46.01
C ILE A 143 1.16 31.00 -45.94
N GLU A 144 0.90 30.33 -47.07
CA GLU A 144 0.87 28.85 -47.16
C GLU A 144 2.15 28.21 -46.61
N GLU A 145 3.32 28.72 -47.02
CA GLU A 145 4.61 28.24 -46.52
C GLU A 145 4.79 28.42 -45.00
N LYS A 146 4.20 29.46 -44.42
CA LYS A 146 4.25 29.72 -42.98
C LYS A 146 3.36 28.74 -42.21
N VAL A 147 2.18 28.42 -42.73
CA VAL A 147 1.28 27.40 -42.17
C VAL A 147 1.95 26.03 -42.20
N ASP A 148 2.58 25.66 -43.32
CA ASP A 148 3.34 24.41 -43.42
C ASP A 148 4.49 24.34 -42.40
N LYS A 149 5.24 25.44 -42.24
CA LYS A 149 6.30 25.54 -41.21
C LYS A 149 5.74 25.41 -39.80
N ALA A 150 4.59 26.02 -39.51
CA ALA A 150 3.94 25.93 -38.22
C ALA A 150 3.45 24.50 -37.91
N ASN A 151 2.90 23.81 -38.91
CA ASN A 151 2.50 22.41 -38.80
C ASN A 151 3.70 21.47 -38.59
N LEU A 152 4.82 21.73 -39.25
CA LEU A 152 6.08 21.02 -38.99
C LEU A 152 6.60 21.26 -37.57
N LEU A 153 6.54 22.51 -37.09
CA LEU A 153 6.93 22.84 -35.71
C LEU A 153 6.04 22.14 -34.70
N CYS A 154 4.71 22.17 -34.86
CA CYS A 154 3.77 21.48 -33.97
C CYS A 154 4.10 19.97 -33.88
N ASN A 155 4.39 19.34 -35.02
CA ASN A 155 4.80 17.94 -35.07
C ASN A 155 6.16 17.68 -34.41
N ALA A 156 7.13 18.59 -34.55
CA ALA A 156 8.43 18.49 -33.90
C ALA A 156 8.28 18.56 -32.37
N ILE A 157 7.55 19.56 -31.87
CA ILE A 157 7.26 19.73 -30.44
C ILE A 157 6.48 18.53 -29.88
N LYS A 158 5.54 17.96 -30.66
CA LYS A 158 4.81 16.74 -30.28
C LYS A 158 5.76 15.59 -30.01
N ARG A 159 6.71 15.35 -30.92
CA ARG A 159 7.70 14.29 -30.77
C ARG A 159 8.61 14.54 -29.58
N GLU A 160 9.03 15.78 -29.37
CA GLU A 160 9.89 16.15 -28.24
C GLU A 160 9.20 15.93 -26.89
N LEU A 161 7.96 16.42 -26.73
CA LEU A 161 7.18 16.26 -25.50
C LEU A 161 6.83 14.79 -25.22
N LEU A 162 6.44 14.03 -26.24
CA LEU A 162 6.16 12.59 -26.09
C LEU A 162 7.44 11.81 -25.76
N GLY A 163 8.56 12.15 -26.39
CA GLY A 163 9.86 11.55 -26.09
C GLY A 163 10.28 11.80 -24.64
N LEU A 164 10.08 13.02 -24.16
CA LEU A 164 10.36 13.36 -22.76
C LEU A 164 9.44 12.62 -21.78
N GLU A 165 8.14 12.53 -22.08
CA GLU A 165 7.20 11.77 -21.25
C GLU A 165 7.53 10.27 -21.22
N LEU A 166 7.97 9.70 -22.35
CA LEU A 166 8.46 8.33 -22.41
C LEU A 166 9.68 8.14 -21.50
N THR A 167 10.67 9.03 -21.58
CA THR A 167 11.85 8.99 -20.71
C THR A 167 11.48 9.07 -19.23
N VAL A 168 10.55 9.96 -18.86
CA VAL A 168 10.07 10.06 -17.47
C VAL A 168 9.41 8.74 -17.04
N SER A 169 8.52 8.17 -17.86
CA SER A 169 7.86 6.91 -17.52
C SER A 169 8.85 5.74 -17.41
N GLU A 170 9.86 5.67 -18.27
CA GLU A 170 10.94 4.68 -18.16
C GLU A 170 11.72 4.80 -16.85
N GLN A 171 12.09 6.03 -16.46
CA GLN A 171 12.76 6.28 -15.18
C GLN A 171 11.89 5.89 -13.98
N LEU A 172 10.60 6.22 -14.02
CA LEU A 172 9.67 5.85 -12.94
C LEU A 172 9.50 4.33 -12.83
N LYS A 173 9.48 3.61 -13.95
CA LYS A 173 9.45 2.14 -13.95
C LYS A 173 10.73 1.52 -13.39
N GLU A 174 11.89 2.08 -13.71
CA GLU A 174 13.16 1.61 -13.16
C GLU A 174 13.22 1.80 -11.63
N VAL A 175 12.86 3.00 -11.17
CA VAL A 175 12.79 3.33 -9.73
C VAL A 175 11.76 2.44 -9.03
N PHE A 176 10.61 2.21 -9.64
CA PHE A 176 9.59 1.30 -9.11
C PHE A 176 10.09 -0.14 -9.01
N GLY A 177 10.76 -0.67 -10.03
CA GLY A 177 11.31 -2.03 -9.97
C GLY A 177 12.34 -2.23 -8.86
N LEU A 178 13.14 -1.20 -8.56
CA LEU A 178 14.06 -1.21 -7.42
C LEU A 178 13.30 -1.20 -6.08
N PHE A 179 12.30 -0.31 -5.96
CA PHE A 179 11.44 -0.21 -4.78
C PHE A 179 10.68 -1.52 -4.51
N GLU A 180 10.04 -2.08 -5.54
CA GLU A 180 9.28 -3.34 -5.45
C GLU A 180 10.19 -4.47 -4.95
N ARG A 181 11.38 -4.61 -5.51
CA ARG A 181 12.34 -5.63 -5.07
C ARG A 181 12.77 -5.41 -3.61
N ASN A 182 13.21 -4.20 -3.27
CA ASN A 182 13.70 -3.90 -1.92
C ASN A 182 12.61 -4.11 -0.87
N LEU A 183 11.40 -3.59 -1.13
CA LEU A 183 10.28 -3.74 -0.21
C LEU A 183 9.81 -5.19 -0.12
N GLY A 184 9.80 -5.91 -1.24
CA GLY A 184 9.53 -7.35 -1.29
C GLY A 184 10.50 -8.15 -0.42
N ASP A 185 11.80 -7.85 -0.49
CA ASP A 185 12.82 -8.47 0.35
C ASP A 185 12.58 -8.18 1.85
N MET A 186 12.23 -6.93 2.21
CA MET A 186 11.88 -6.56 3.59
C MET A 186 10.64 -7.32 4.09
N VAL A 187 9.59 -7.40 3.27
CA VAL A 187 8.34 -8.11 3.59
C VAL A 187 8.62 -9.61 3.79
N ASN A 188 9.38 -10.23 2.90
CA ASN A 188 9.72 -11.65 2.99
C ASN A 188 10.57 -11.94 4.22
N SER A 189 11.57 -11.11 4.51
CA SER A 189 12.41 -11.27 5.70
C SER A 189 11.61 -11.14 7.00
N PHE A 190 10.66 -10.20 7.06
CA PHE A 190 9.76 -10.07 8.20
C PHE A 190 8.87 -11.29 8.36
N ILE A 191 8.28 -11.79 7.27
CA ILE A 191 7.46 -13.02 7.27
C ILE A 191 8.28 -14.19 7.80
N GLU A 192 9.45 -14.46 7.25
CA GLU A 192 10.31 -15.58 7.66
C GLU A 192 10.66 -15.53 9.15
N THR A 193 11.02 -14.33 9.65
CA THR A 193 11.35 -14.15 11.06
C THR A 193 10.11 -14.33 11.96
N ALA A 194 8.97 -13.77 11.55
CA ALA A 194 7.70 -13.93 12.25
C ALA A 194 7.25 -15.40 12.35
N GLN A 195 7.41 -16.18 11.27
CA GLN A 195 7.14 -17.63 11.27
C GLN A 195 8.01 -18.39 12.27
N GLY A 196 9.26 -17.96 12.45
CA GLY A 196 10.15 -18.48 13.49
C GLY A 196 9.56 -18.27 14.89
N PHE A 197 9.03 -17.09 15.19
CA PHE A 197 8.37 -16.83 16.48
C PHE A 197 7.10 -17.66 16.69
N PHE A 198 6.25 -17.81 15.67
CA PHE A 198 5.07 -18.67 15.79
C PHE A 198 5.43 -20.14 15.97
N THR A 199 6.52 -20.61 15.36
CA THR A 199 7.08 -21.95 15.62
C THR A 199 7.46 -22.11 17.09
N LEU A 200 8.18 -21.13 17.67
CA LEU A 200 8.53 -21.14 19.09
C LEU A 200 7.28 -21.15 19.99
N MET A 201 6.23 -20.38 19.65
CA MET A 201 4.98 -20.41 20.42
C MET A 201 4.33 -21.80 20.42
N ARG A 202 4.30 -22.50 19.28
CA ARG A 202 3.79 -23.88 19.20
C ARG A 202 4.63 -24.86 20.01
N GLU A 203 5.95 -24.68 20.04
CA GLU A 203 6.85 -25.48 20.87
C GLU A 203 6.57 -25.27 22.37
N HIS A 204 6.42 -24.02 22.80
CA HIS A 204 6.05 -23.69 24.18
C HIS A 204 4.69 -24.27 24.56
N GLU A 205 3.70 -24.20 23.65
CA GLU A 205 2.39 -24.81 23.87
C GLU A 205 2.47 -26.35 23.94
N THR A 206 3.31 -26.99 23.12
CA THR A 206 3.52 -28.44 23.20
C THR A 206 4.06 -28.85 24.57
N VAL A 207 5.08 -28.13 25.06
CA VAL A 207 5.65 -28.37 26.40
C VAL A 207 4.62 -28.12 27.49
N PHE A 208 3.82 -27.07 27.37
CA PHE A 208 2.75 -26.76 28.32
C PHE A 208 1.70 -27.89 28.38
N SER A 209 1.20 -28.34 27.23
CA SER A 209 0.21 -29.42 27.13
C SER A 209 0.72 -30.73 27.74
N GLU A 210 1.99 -31.09 27.49
CA GLU A 210 2.63 -32.26 28.10
C GLU A 210 2.70 -32.15 29.63
N GLN A 211 3.15 -31.00 30.16
CA GLN A 211 3.23 -30.75 31.60
C GLN A 211 1.84 -30.75 32.26
N LEU A 212 0.85 -30.17 31.59
CA LEU A 212 -0.53 -30.11 32.03
C LEU A 212 -1.13 -31.52 32.12
N GLY A 213 -0.90 -32.35 31.09
CA GLY A 213 -1.35 -33.74 31.05
C GLY A 213 -0.71 -34.61 32.12
N ASP A 214 0.60 -34.48 32.33
CA ASP A 214 1.33 -35.17 33.40
C ASP A 214 0.76 -34.82 34.79
N MET A 215 0.50 -33.54 35.03
CA MET A 215 -0.05 -33.08 36.31
C MET A 215 -1.49 -33.55 36.53
N ALA A 216 -2.34 -33.40 35.51
CA ALA A 216 -3.72 -33.86 35.56
C ALA A 216 -3.82 -35.37 35.78
N GLY A 217 -2.98 -36.17 35.10
CA GLY A 217 -2.92 -37.62 35.28
C GLY A 217 -2.44 -38.05 36.68
N ARG A 218 -1.45 -37.33 37.25
CA ARG A 218 -1.00 -37.56 38.63
C ARG A 218 -2.11 -37.27 39.63
N TYR A 219 -2.83 -36.16 39.44
CA TYR A 219 -3.93 -35.79 40.32
C TYR A 219 -5.07 -36.83 40.29
N LEU A 220 -5.50 -37.26 39.09
CA LEU A 220 -6.49 -38.35 38.95
C LEU A 220 -6.04 -39.64 39.66
N THR A 221 -4.77 -39.98 39.55
CA THR A 221 -4.20 -41.16 40.22
C THR A 221 -4.29 -41.03 41.74
N GLN A 222 -4.00 -39.84 42.29
CA GLN A 222 -4.14 -39.57 43.73
C GLN A 222 -5.59 -39.68 44.21
N LEU A 223 -6.55 -39.10 43.46
CA LEU A 223 -7.98 -39.22 43.76
C LEU A 223 -8.42 -40.69 43.81
N THR A 224 -7.98 -41.48 42.83
CA THR A 224 -8.29 -42.91 42.71
C THR A 224 -7.72 -43.72 43.88
N ILE A 225 -6.45 -43.50 44.23
CA ILE A 225 -5.79 -44.22 45.34
C ILE A 225 -6.45 -43.88 46.69
N ARG A 226 -6.84 -42.63 46.90
CA ARG A 226 -7.48 -42.16 48.13
C ARG A 226 -8.97 -42.48 48.19
N ASN A 227 -9.55 -42.99 47.10
CA ASN A 227 -10.99 -43.21 46.95
C ASN A 227 -11.80 -41.95 47.33
N GLU A 228 -11.31 -40.79 46.87
CA GLU A 228 -11.93 -39.49 47.14
C GLU A 228 -13.28 -39.36 46.41
N ASP A 229 -14.26 -38.74 47.08
CA ASP A 229 -15.56 -38.46 46.47
C ASP A 229 -15.46 -37.25 45.53
N LEU A 230 -15.55 -37.53 44.22
CA LEU A 230 -15.53 -36.54 43.14
C LEU A 230 -16.63 -35.48 43.26
N SER A 231 -17.69 -35.73 44.04
CA SER A 231 -18.75 -34.73 44.27
C SER A 231 -18.25 -33.47 44.99
N ASN A 232 -17.11 -33.57 45.70
CA ASN A 232 -16.46 -32.44 46.38
C ASN A 232 -15.63 -31.56 45.44
N LEU A 233 -15.38 -32.00 44.20
CA LEU A 233 -14.61 -31.23 43.24
C LEU A 233 -15.47 -30.13 42.58
N PRO A 234 -14.87 -29.00 42.19
CA PRO A 234 -15.53 -27.99 41.37
C PRO A 234 -16.16 -28.62 40.11
N PRO A 235 -17.33 -28.14 39.63
CA PRO A 235 -18.06 -28.79 38.54
C PRO A 235 -17.23 -29.03 37.26
N LEU A 236 -16.42 -28.05 36.84
CA LEU A 236 -15.56 -28.15 35.64
C LEU A 236 -14.45 -29.19 35.83
N LEU A 237 -13.78 -29.18 36.99
CA LEU A 237 -12.74 -30.16 37.30
C LEU A 237 -13.32 -31.57 37.42
N ARG A 238 -14.51 -31.70 38.02
CA ARG A 238 -15.21 -32.98 38.19
C ARG A 238 -15.52 -33.67 36.87
N SER A 239 -15.94 -32.93 35.83
CA SER A 239 -16.20 -33.51 34.51
C SER A 239 -14.93 -34.04 33.82
N ILE A 240 -13.76 -33.53 34.20
CA ILE A 240 -12.48 -33.93 33.63
C ILE A 240 -11.90 -35.12 34.39
N MET A 241 -12.02 -35.14 35.73
CA MET A 241 -11.43 -36.15 36.62
C MET A 241 -12.25 -37.44 36.77
N VAL A 242 -13.02 -37.82 35.73
CA VAL A 242 -13.86 -39.03 35.75
C VAL A 242 -13.01 -40.28 35.53
N ASP A 243 -12.17 -40.26 34.51
CA ASP A 243 -11.26 -41.33 34.15
C ASP A 243 -10.09 -40.79 33.32
N LYS A 244 -9.16 -41.67 32.97
CA LYS A 244 -7.97 -41.30 32.20
C LYS A 244 -8.31 -40.79 30.79
N GLU A 245 -9.40 -41.28 30.20
CA GLU A 245 -9.81 -40.91 28.85
C GLU A 245 -10.37 -39.47 28.85
N ALA A 246 -11.19 -39.12 29.84
CA ALA A 246 -11.70 -37.76 30.04
C ALA A 246 -10.57 -36.74 30.27
N VAL A 247 -9.55 -37.08 31.07
CA VAL A 247 -8.37 -36.23 31.28
C VAL A 247 -7.62 -36.02 29.96
N ASN A 248 -7.31 -37.10 29.24
CA ASN A 248 -6.59 -37.02 27.97
C ASN A 248 -7.37 -36.18 26.94
N GLN A 249 -8.70 -36.34 26.88
CA GLN A 249 -9.54 -35.58 25.98
C GLN A 249 -9.57 -34.09 26.32
N ALA A 250 -9.60 -33.74 27.61
CA ALA A 250 -9.57 -32.35 28.04
C ALA A 250 -8.24 -31.66 27.71
N VAL A 251 -7.12 -32.35 27.95
CA VAL A 251 -5.77 -31.85 27.62
C VAL A 251 -5.60 -31.70 26.11
N ALA A 252 -6.03 -32.69 25.32
CA ALA A 252 -6.00 -32.60 23.86
C ALA A 252 -6.86 -31.44 23.34
N SER A 253 -8.07 -31.26 23.89
CA SER A 253 -8.94 -30.15 23.51
C SER A 253 -8.35 -28.78 23.86
N SER A 254 -7.69 -28.66 25.02
CA SER A 254 -6.99 -27.42 25.44
C SER A 254 -5.86 -27.09 24.46
N HIS A 255 -5.05 -28.09 24.13
CA HIS A 255 -3.95 -27.99 23.18
C HIS A 255 -4.41 -27.55 21.78
N ASP A 256 -5.45 -28.20 21.25
CA ASP A 256 -5.99 -27.88 19.93
C ASP A 256 -6.50 -26.43 19.85
N ILE A 257 -7.15 -25.94 20.91
CA ILE A 257 -7.65 -24.56 20.99
C ILE A 257 -6.49 -23.56 21.00
N HIS A 258 -5.45 -23.80 21.80
CA HIS A 258 -4.28 -22.93 21.87
C HIS A 258 -3.55 -22.87 20.52
N LEU A 259 -3.30 -24.03 19.90
CA LEU A 259 -2.67 -24.09 18.57
C LEU A 259 -3.51 -23.36 17.52
N GLN A 260 -4.83 -23.55 17.52
CA GLN A 260 -5.72 -22.86 16.59
C GLN A 260 -5.63 -21.33 16.74
N ILE A 261 -5.51 -20.81 17.96
CA ILE A 261 -5.38 -19.37 18.21
C ILE A 261 -4.04 -18.83 17.71
N ILE A 262 -2.95 -19.58 17.92
CA ILE A 262 -1.62 -19.25 17.40
C ILE A 262 -1.65 -19.25 15.87
N ASP A 263 -2.19 -20.30 15.24
CA ASP A 263 -2.28 -20.47 13.79
C ASP A 263 -3.11 -19.35 13.13
N ASN A 264 -4.29 -19.06 13.68
CA ASN A 264 -5.13 -17.97 13.18
C ASN A 264 -4.41 -16.62 13.24
N ARG A 265 -3.63 -16.39 14.31
CA ARG A 265 -2.88 -15.14 14.47
C ARG A 265 -1.71 -15.05 13.50
N GLU A 266 -1.01 -16.16 13.24
CA GLU A 266 0.02 -16.25 12.21
C GLU A 266 -0.58 -15.94 10.84
N ASP A 267 -1.65 -16.63 10.45
CA ASP A 267 -2.32 -16.45 9.16
C ASP A 267 -2.77 -15.01 8.94
N GLN A 268 -3.32 -14.38 9.98
CA GLN A 268 -3.69 -12.96 9.94
C GLN A 268 -2.49 -12.06 9.65
N LEU A 269 -1.36 -12.26 10.33
CA LEU A 269 -0.14 -11.46 10.09
C LEU A 269 0.33 -11.64 8.64
N MET A 270 0.47 -12.89 8.20
CA MET A 270 1.02 -13.24 6.89
C MET A 270 0.11 -12.76 5.76
N SER A 271 -1.19 -12.96 5.88
CA SER A 271 -2.16 -12.50 4.89
C SER A 271 -2.16 -10.98 4.79
N ARG A 272 -2.23 -10.27 5.92
CA ARG A 272 -2.33 -8.81 5.92
C ARG A 272 -1.11 -8.13 5.31
N ILE A 273 0.12 -8.57 5.65
CA ILE A 273 1.31 -7.96 5.06
C ILE A 273 1.46 -8.27 3.57
N ARG A 274 1.13 -9.50 3.14
CA ARG A 274 1.16 -9.86 1.71
C ARG A 274 0.15 -9.05 0.91
N THR A 275 -1.08 -8.93 1.41
CA THR A 275 -2.13 -8.14 0.78
C THR A 275 -1.77 -6.66 0.74
N TRP A 276 -1.19 -6.11 1.82
CA TRP A 276 -0.73 -4.73 1.84
C TRP A 276 0.35 -4.47 0.78
N TYR A 277 1.37 -5.33 0.71
CA TYR A 277 2.45 -5.21 -0.26
C TYR A 277 1.93 -5.31 -1.71
N GLN A 278 1.13 -6.33 -2.01
CA GLN A 278 0.53 -6.52 -3.33
C GLN A 278 -0.33 -5.34 -3.74
N LYS A 279 -1.16 -4.84 -2.82
CA LYS A 279 -2.01 -3.69 -3.08
C LYS A 279 -1.19 -2.44 -3.35
N LEU A 280 -0.16 -2.17 -2.54
CA LEU A 280 0.70 -1.00 -2.72
C LEU A 280 1.38 -0.99 -4.10
N CYS A 281 1.95 -2.13 -4.51
CA CYS A 281 2.58 -2.26 -5.83
C CYS A 281 1.55 -2.08 -6.96
N SER A 282 0.40 -2.76 -6.86
CA SER A 282 -0.68 -2.66 -7.86
C SER A 282 -1.22 -1.24 -7.99
N ASP A 283 -1.48 -0.57 -6.86
CA ASP A 283 -2.00 0.80 -6.84
C ASP A 283 -1.00 1.74 -7.56
N TYR A 284 0.31 1.58 -7.34
CA TYR A 284 1.32 2.39 -8.03
C TYR A 284 1.40 2.11 -9.54
N GLU A 285 1.36 0.84 -9.96
CA GLU A 285 1.35 0.49 -11.38
C GLU A 285 0.15 1.07 -12.12
N GLU A 286 -1.02 1.03 -11.50
CA GLU A 286 -2.25 1.62 -12.02
C GLU A 286 -2.14 3.15 -12.12
N GLU A 287 -1.66 3.81 -11.06
CA GLU A 287 -1.47 5.26 -11.01
C GLU A 287 -0.48 5.75 -12.08
N GLU A 288 0.68 5.09 -12.22
CA GLU A 288 1.68 5.45 -13.23
C GLU A 288 1.14 5.22 -14.64
N THR A 289 0.42 4.11 -14.86
CA THR A 289 -0.22 3.83 -16.16
C THR A 289 -1.25 4.91 -16.51
N ALA A 290 -2.07 5.31 -15.53
CA ALA A 290 -3.05 6.37 -15.71
C ALA A 290 -2.39 7.72 -15.98
N ARG A 291 -1.35 8.08 -15.22
CA ARG A 291 -0.55 9.30 -15.41
C ARG A 291 0.02 9.36 -16.82
N PHE A 292 0.75 8.31 -17.24
CA PHE A 292 1.39 8.26 -18.55
C PHE A 292 0.39 8.41 -19.70
N ARG A 293 -0.73 7.68 -19.64
CA ARG A 293 -1.81 7.79 -20.65
C ARG A 293 -2.45 9.18 -20.67
N GLY A 294 -2.71 9.75 -19.49
CA GLY A 294 -3.27 11.09 -19.35
C GLY A 294 -2.34 12.14 -19.98
N ARG A 295 -1.04 12.07 -19.68
CA ARG A 295 -0.04 12.99 -20.24
C ARG A 295 0.10 12.87 -21.76
N ILE A 296 0.12 11.66 -22.31
CA ILE A 296 0.11 11.46 -23.77
C ILE A 296 -1.12 12.10 -24.39
N SER A 297 -2.31 11.83 -23.85
CA SER A 297 -3.56 12.37 -24.38
C SER A 297 -3.58 13.89 -24.34
N GLU A 298 -3.10 14.49 -23.26
CA GLU A 298 -2.98 15.95 -23.12
C GLU A 298 -2.04 16.55 -24.16
N ILE A 299 -0.83 16.01 -24.31
CA ILE A 299 0.16 16.48 -25.30
C ILE A 299 -0.39 16.40 -26.72
N VAL A 300 -1.00 15.26 -27.07
CA VAL A 300 -1.58 15.01 -28.38
C VAL A 300 -2.70 16.01 -28.66
N THR A 301 -3.65 16.14 -27.73
CA THR A 301 -4.82 17.01 -27.89
C THR A 301 -4.41 18.47 -27.98
N PHE A 302 -3.50 18.92 -27.11
CA PHE A 302 -3.01 20.29 -27.09
C PHE A 302 -2.41 20.66 -28.45
N LEU A 303 -1.48 19.87 -28.98
CA LEU A 303 -0.79 20.20 -30.23
C LEU A 303 -1.67 20.04 -31.47
N GLU A 304 -2.66 19.15 -31.44
CA GLU A 304 -3.69 19.09 -32.48
C GLU A 304 -4.61 20.30 -32.48
N MET A 305 -4.85 20.93 -31.32
CA MET A 305 -5.51 22.23 -31.28
C MET A 305 -4.60 23.33 -31.82
N GLN A 306 -3.31 23.32 -31.46
CA GLN A 306 -2.37 24.33 -31.95
C GLN A 306 -2.23 24.31 -33.48
N ALA A 307 -2.12 23.12 -34.08
CA ALA A 307 -2.07 22.97 -35.54
C ALA A 307 -3.35 23.49 -36.22
N ARG A 308 -4.51 23.16 -35.65
CA ARG A 308 -5.81 23.65 -36.14
C ARG A 308 -5.94 25.17 -36.11
N ASP A 309 -5.33 25.85 -35.13
CA ASP A 309 -5.35 27.32 -35.10
C ASP A 309 -4.65 27.92 -36.33
N PHE A 310 -3.52 27.34 -36.75
CA PHE A 310 -2.79 27.78 -37.96
C PHE A 310 -3.58 27.47 -39.24
N ASP A 311 -4.19 26.28 -39.33
CA ASP A 311 -5.02 25.91 -40.47
C ASP A 311 -6.27 26.80 -40.58
N GLN A 312 -6.92 27.12 -39.45
CA GLN A 312 -8.09 27.99 -39.41
C GLN A 312 -7.75 29.41 -39.85
N PHE A 313 -6.58 29.92 -39.45
CA PHE A 313 -6.10 31.22 -39.89
C PHE A 313 -5.96 31.26 -41.42
N HIS A 314 -5.35 30.22 -42.01
CA HIS A 314 -5.22 30.09 -43.46
C HIS A 314 -6.58 30.12 -44.19
N VAL A 315 -7.55 29.33 -43.72
CA VAL A 315 -8.90 29.28 -44.29
C VAL A 315 -9.58 30.64 -44.22
N THR A 316 -9.44 31.35 -43.10
CA THR A 316 -10.04 32.67 -42.91
C THR A 316 -9.48 33.69 -43.92
N ILE A 317 -8.17 33.67 -44.14
CA ILE A 317 -7.51 34.50 -45.15
C ILE A 317 -8.01 34.18 -46.56
N ASP A 318 -8.07 32.90 -46.92
CA ASP A 318 -8.54 32.46 -48.24
C ASP A 318 -9.98 32.93 -48.51
N ASP A 319 -10.87 32.83 -47.52
CA ASP A 319 -12.26 33.28 -47.61
C ASP A 319 -12.35 34.82 -47.79
N GLU A 320 -11.57 35.59 -47.02
CA GLU A 320 -11.53 37.05 -47.11
C GLU A 320 -10.98 37.54 -48.46
N ILE A 321 -9.93 36.90 -48.97
CA ILE A 321 -9.38 37.17 -50.31
C ILE A 321 -10.43 36.88 -51.38
N GLY A 322 -11.16 35.77 -51.25
CA GLY A 322 -12.26 35.42 -52.15
C GLY A 322 -13.31 36.53 -52.23
N LEU A 323 -13.69 37.12 -51.08
CA LEU A 323 -14.62 38.24 -51.02
C LEU A 323 -14.05 39.52 -51.64
N LEU A 324 -12.79 39.86 -51.36
CA LEU A 324 -12.13 41.06 -51.92
C LEU A 324 -12.03 41.00 -53.45
N MET A 325 -11.66 39.85 -54.01
CA MET A 325 -11.62 39.66 -55.47
C MET A 325 -13.00 39.77 -56.13
N MET A 326 -14.06 39.34 -55.44
CA MET A 326 -15.43 39.51 -55.94
C MET A 326 -15.86 40.99 -55.95
N ALA A 327 -15.39 41.78 -54.97
CA ALA A 327 -15.68 43.20 -54.87
C ALA A 327 -14.92 44.06 -55.91
N GLU A 328 -13.68 43.70 -56.27
CA GLU A 328 -12.91 44.40 -57.32
C GLU A 328 -13.41 44.14 -58.74
N ASN A 329 -14.15 43.05 -58.96
CA ASN A 329 -14.71 42.65 -60.25
C ASN A 329 -16.16 43.14 -60.50
N LEU A 330 -16.71 43.98 -59.60
CA LEU A 330 -18.04 44.61 -59.69
C LEU A 330 -17.95 46.11 -60.03
#